data_AF-A0A954MR01-F1
#
_entry.id   AF-A0A954MR01-F1
#
_cell.length_a   1.000
_cell.length_b   1.000
_cell.length_c   1.000
_cell.angle_alpha   90.00
_cell.angle_beta   90.00
_cell.angle_gamma   90.00
#
_symmetry.space_group_name_H-M   'P 1'
#
loop_
_entity.id
_entity.type
_entity.pdbx_description
1 polymer ?
#
loop_
_entity_poly.entity_id
_entity_poly.type
_entity_poly.pdbx_seq_one_letter_code
_entity_poly.pdbx_strand_id
1 'polypeptide(L)'
;MATRTPQQLTLREKLSEAERLTRELIHHVEHGFIPKTQLLRRTTRQGGTAADAGEITDLTVRSTVEKVLESDQFTRQVCDQLNSVLGAIRDDVEHLQGRK
;
A
#
# COMPACT_ATOMS: atom_id res chain seq x y z
N MET A 1 10.37 -14.24 -14.36
CA MET A 1 9.26 -14.06 -15.32
C MET A 1 9.30 -12.61 -15.78
N ALA A 2 9.31 -12.34 -17.08
CA ALA A 2 9.38 -10.96 -17.57
C ALA A 2 8.08 -10.22 -17.21
N THR A 3 8.16 -9.23 -16.31
CA THR A 3 7.03 -8.38 -15.97
C THR A 3 6.71 -7.52 -17.19
N ARG A 4 5.56 -7.77 -17.83
CA ARG A 4 5.11 -6.93 -18.95
C ARG A 4 4.84 -5.52 -18.42
N THR A 5 5.39 -4.53 -19.09
CA THR A 5 5.11 -3.12 -18.81
C THR A 5 3.64 -2.82 -19.11
N PRO A 6 2.98 -1.88 -18.40
CA PRO A 6 1.58 -1.56 -18.65
C PRO A 6 1.28 -1.20 -20.11
N GLN A 7 2.23 -0.61 -20.83
CA GLN A 7 2.11 -0.25 -22.25
C GLN A 7 1.99 -1.47 -23.19
N GLN A 8 2.40 -2.67 -22.74
CA GLN A 8 2.31 -3.91 -23.52
C GLN A 8 0.97 -4.64 -23.33
N LEU A 9 0.12 -4.14 -22.44
CA LEU A 9 -1.20 -4.69 -22.16
C LEU A 9 -2.26 -4.03 -23.08
N THR A 10 -3.27 -4.80 -23.46
CA THR A 10 -4.48 -4.25 -24.06
C THR A 10 -5.26 -3.41 -23.04
N LEU A 11 -6.12 -2.49 -23.51
CA LEU A 11 -6.95 -1.66 -22.63
C LEU A 11 -7.79 -2.51 -21.65
N ARG A 12 -8.32 -3.65 -22.10
CA ARG A 12 -9.06 -4.59 -21.24
C ARG A 12 -8.17 -5.17 -20.14
N GLU A 13 -6.97 -5.62 -20.47
CA GLU A 13 -6.01 -6.14 -19.49
C GLU A 13 -5.58 -5.06 -18.50
N LYS A 14 -5.34 -3.83 -18.96
CA LYS A 14 -5.05 -2.68 -18.08
C LYS A 14 -6.19 -2.43 -17.09
N LEU A 15 -7.44 -2.44 -17.55
CA LEU A 15 -8.61 -2.25 -16.67
C LEU A 15 -8.73 -3.37 -15.62
N SER A 16 -8.56 -4.63 -16.03
CA SER A 16 -8.56 -5.76 -15.09
C SER A 16 -7.42 -5.68 -14.08
N GLU A 17 -6.23 -5.24 -14.51
CA GLU A 17 -5.09 -5.07 -13.62
C GLU A 17 -5.29 -3.89 -12.64
N ALA A 18 -5.85 -2.78 -13.10
CA ALA A 18 -6.21 -1.66 -12.23
C ALA A 18 -7.25 -2.06 -11.17
N GLU A 19 -8.26 -2.86 -11.55
CA GLU A 19 -9.23 -3.42 -10.60
C GLU A 19 -8.54 -4.32 -9.57
N ARG A 20 -7.67 -5.24 -10.02
CA ARG A 20 -6.92 -6.15 -9.16
C ARG A 20 -6.08 -5.38 -8.13
N LEU A 21 -5.28 -4.41 -8.59
CA LEU A 21 -4.44 -3.56 -7.74
C LEU A 21 -5.27 -2.71 -6.77
N THR A 22 -6.44 -2.21 -7.20
CA THR A 22 -7.34 -1.45 -6.32
C THR A 22 -7.88 -2.33 -5.19
N ARG A 23 -8.32 -3.57 -5.50
CA ARG A 23 -8.77 -4.53 -4.48
C ARG A 23 -7.65 -4.92 -3.52
N GLU A 24 -6.44 -5.13 -4.04
CA GLU A 24 -5.25 -5.43 -3.25
C GLU A 24 -4.90 -4.27 -2.30
N LEU A 25 -4.93 -3.03 -2.80
CA LEU A 25 -4.69 -1.83 -2.01
C LEU A 25 -5.72 -1.68 -0.88
N ILE A 26 -7.02 -1.81 -1.18
CA ILE A 26 -8.09 -1.75 -0.18
C ILE A 26 -7.86 -2.81 0.90
N HIS A 27 -7.65 -4.07 0.48
CA HIS A 27 -7.45 -5.17 1.40
C HIS A 27 -6.26 -4.92 2.34
N HIS A 28 -5.12 -4.49 1.79
CA HIS A 28 -3.92 -4.20 2.58
C HIS A 28 -4.10 -3.00 3.50
N VAL A 29 -4.79 -1.94 3.08
CA VAL A 29 -5.06 -0.79 3.95
C VAL A 29 -5.91 -1.23 5.15
N GLU A 30 -6.97 -1.99 4.91
CA GLU A 30 -7.92 -2.45 5.93
C GLU A 30 -7.32 -3.48 6.90
N HIS A 31 -6.57 -4.45 6.38
CA HIS A 31 -6.13 -5.63 7.14
C HIS A 31 -4.63 -5.59 7.50
N GLY A 32 -3.83 -4.86 6.73
CA GLY A 32 -2.39 -4.74 6.91
C GLY A 32 -1.99 -3.45 7.60
N PHE A 33 -2.35 -2.30 7.04
CA PHE A 33 -1.81 -1.00 7.44
C PHE A 33 -2.51 -0.39 8.66
N ILE A 34 -3.84 -0.26 8.62
CA ILE A 34 -4.62 0.33 9.72
C ILE A 34 -4.43 -0.43 11.04
N PRO A 35 -4.48 -1.78 11.09
CA PRO A 35 -4.30 -2.50 12.35
C PRO A 35 -2.89 -2.30 12.95
N LYS A 36 -1.85 -2.28 12.11
CA LYS A 36 -0.46 -2.07 12.57
C LYS A 36 -0.23 -0.67 13.12
N THR A 37 -0.80 0.37 12.49
CA THR A 37 -0.72 1.75 13.01
C THR A 37 -1.49 1.91 14.32
N GLN A 38 -2.66 1.25 14.45
CA GLN A 38 -3.40 1.22 15.71
C GLN A 38 -2.63 0.50 16.82
N LEU A 39 -1.95 -0.61 16.51
CA LEU A 39 -1.09 -1.33 17.45
C LEU A 39 0.05 -0.43 17.93
N LEU A 40 0.78 0.21 17.01
CA LEU A 40 1.86 1.15 17.35
C LEU A 40 1.36 2.26 18.29
N ARG A 41 0.19 2.84 18.01
CA ARG A 41 -0.43 3.86 18.86
C ARG A 41 -0.76 3.33 20.26
N ARG A 42 -1.18 2.07 20.41
CA ARG A 42 -1.46 1.45 21.71
C ARG A 42 -0.16 1.19 22.48
N THR A 43 0.82 0.58 21.83
CA THR A 43 2.14 0.26 22.42
C THR A 43 2.86 1.51 22.92
N THR A 44 2.81 2.61 22.16
CA THR A 44 3.44 3.88 22.56
C THR A 44 2.69 4.62 23.68
N ARG A 45 1.37 4.41 23.82
CA ARG A 45 0.58 5.03 24.91
C ARG A 45 0.69 4.28 26.24
N GLN A 46 0.83 2.96 26.21
CA GLN A 46 0.97 2.13 27.42
C GLN A 46 2.33 2.33 28.14
N GLY A 47 3.37 2.77 27.42
CA GLY A 47 4.65 3.16 28.04
C GLY A 47 4.63 4.48 28.81
N GLY A 48 3.52 5.22 28.86
CA GLY A 48 3.41 6.54 29.49
C GLY A 48 2.86 6.55 30.92
N THR A 49 2.30 5.43 31.41
CA THR A 49 1.75 5.30 32.76
C THR A 49 2.71 4.53 33.66
N ALA A 50 3.13 5.15 34.78
CA ALA A 50 4.13 4.61 35.71
C ALA A 50 3.78 3.22 36.32
N ALA A 51 2.53 2.77 36.22
CA ALA A 51 2.06 1.46 36.68
C ALA A 51 2.27 0.32 35.66
N ASP A 52 2.41 0.64 34.36
CA ASP A 52 2.57 -0.34 33.25
C ASP A 52 3.97 -0.28 32.60
N ALA A 53 4.83 0.63 33.08
CA ALA A 53 6.18 0.89 32.55
C ALA A 53 7.18 -0.27 32.71
N GLY A 54 6.73 -1.43 33.23
CA GLY A 54 7.59 -2.58 33.54
C GLY A 54 7.95 -3.50 32.37
N GLU A 55 7.23 -3.46 31.23
CA GLU A 55 7.35 -4.55 30.24
C GLU A 55 7.40 -4.13 28.75
N ILE A 56 7.11 -2.88 28.41
CA ILE A 56 7.27 -2.40 27.02
C ILE A 56 8.70 -1.93 26.82
N THR A 57 9.51 -2.83 26.27
CA THR A 57 10.90 -2.53 25.92
C THR A 57 11.00 -1.62 24.69
N ASP A 58 12.08 -0.84 24.59
CA ASP A 58 12.44 -0.11 23.37
C ASP A 58 12.48 -1.03 22.13
N LEU A 59 12.82 -2.31 22.33
CA LEU A 59 12.79 -3.33 21.29
C LEU A 59 11.36 -3.60 20.79
N THR A 60 10.38 -3.66 21.68
CA THR A 60 8.95 -3.83 21.35
C THR A 60 8.43 -2.67 20.51
N VAL A 61 8.77 -1.43 20.89
CA VAL A 61 8.39 -0.23 20.12
C VAL A 61 9.05 -0.26 18.75
N ARG A 62 10.36 -0.55 18.67
CA ARG A 62 11.11 -0.60 17.42
C ARG A 62 10.56 -1.65 16.45
N SER A 63 10.28 -2.86 16.92
CA SER A 63 9.67 -3.92 16.10
C SER A 63 8.28 -3.53 15.60
N THR A 64 7.50 -2.82 16.41
CA THR A 64 6.16 -2.37 15.98
C THR A 64 6.24 -1.27 14.94
N VAL A 65 7.22 -0.36 15.06
CA VAL A 65 7.52 0.65 14.03
C VAL A 65 7.96 -0.01 12.73
N GLU A 66 8.86 -0.98 12.78
CA GLU A 66 9.35 -1.72 11.60
C GLU A 66 8.19 -2.34 10.81
N LYS A 67 7.27 -3.02 11.47
CA LYS A 67 6.07 -3.60 10.84
C LYS A 67 5.19 -2.55 10.15
N VAL A 68 5.08 -1.36 10.71
CA VAL A 68 4.32 -0.24 10.10
C VAL A 68 5.05 0.26 8.86
N LEU A 69 6.37 0.43 8.92
CA LEU A 69 7.18 0.89 7.79
C LEU A 69 7.17 -0.11 6.62
N GLU A 70 7.28 -1.41 6.90
CA GLU A 70 7.12 -2.46 5.87
C GLU A 70 5.74 -2.37 5.21
N SER A 71 4.70 -2.12 6.01
CA SER A 71 3.34 -1.99 5.51
C SER A 71 3.14 -0.72 4.68
N ASP A 72 3.75 0.40 5.06
CA ASP A 72 3.78 1.65 4.27
C ASP A 72 4.52 1.43 2.95
N GLN A 73 5.66 0.76 2.98
CA GLN A 73 6.44 0.45 1.78
C GLN A 73 5.63 -0.37 0.78
N PHE A 74 4.94 -1.42 1.24
CA PHE A 74 4.05 -2.21 0.39
C PHE A 74 2.91 -1.35 -0.20
N THR A 75 2.26 -0.52 0.63
CA THR A 75 1.21 0.40 0.16
C THR A 75 1.73 1.29 -0.97
N ARG A 76 2.92 1.87 -0.82
CA ARG A 76 3.55 2.71 -1.86
C ARG A 76 3.81 1.93 -3.13
N GLN A 77 4.34 0.72 -3.04
CA GLN A 77 4.60 -0.13 -4.21
C GLN A 77 3.32 -0.44 -5.00
N VAL A 78 2.20 -0.73 -4.32
CA VAL A 78 0.91 -0.98 -4.99
C VAL A 78 0.38 0.31 -5.61
N CYS A 79 0.49 1.45 -4.90
CA CYS A 79 0.11 2.76 -5.45
C CYS A 79 0.92 3.13 -6.71
N ASP A 80 2.23 2.90 -6.71
CA ASP A 80 3.11 3.17 -7.85
C ASP A 80 2.72 2.32 -9.06
N GLN A 81 2.45 1.03 -8.84
CA GLN A 81 1.96 0.13 -9.89
C GLN A 81 0.59 0.58 -10.42
N LEU A 82 -0.35 0.91 -9.54
CA LEU A 82 -1.68 1.36 -9.91
C LEU A 82 -1.62 2.66 -10.71
N ASN A 83 -0.83 3.63 -10.27
CA ASN A 83 -0.61 4.89 -10.99
C ASN A 83 -0.01 4.65 -12.38
N SER A 84 0.93 3.71 -12.51
CA SER A 84 1.50 3.35 -13.79
C SER A 84 0.46 2.75 -14.75
N VAL A 85 -0.43 1.89 -14.25
CA VAL A 85 -1.50 1.28 -15.07
C VAL A 85 -2.57 2.31 -15.43
N LEU A 86 -2.99 3.15 -14.48
CA LEU A 86 -3.96 4.22 -14.71
C LEU A 86 -3.44 5.26 -15.72
N GLY A 87 -2.15 5.60 -15.66
CA GLY A 87 -1.48 6.43 -16.66
C GLY A 87 -1.59 5.81 -18.06
N ALA A 88 -1.26 4.53 -18.19
CA ALA A 88 -1.35 3.82 -19.47
C ALA A 88 -2.80 3.66 -19.98
N ILE A 89 -3.80 3.63 -19.11
CA ILE A 89 -5.22 3.66 -19.49
C ILE A 89 -5.60 5.05 -20.02
N ARG A 90 -5.18 6.11 -19.32
CA ARG A 90 -5.43 7.48 -19.76
C ARG A 90 -4.88 7.72 -21.16
N ASP A 91 -3.63 7.31 -21.39
CA ASP A 91 -2.96 7.49 -22.68
C ASP A 91 -3.71 6.74 -23.82
N ASP A 92 -4.19 5.50 -23.56
CA ASP A 92 -5.02 4.75 -24.53
C ASP A 92 -6.34 5.45 -24.83
N VAL A 93 -7.02 5.98 -23.80
CA VAL A 93 -8.31 6.66 -23.93
C VAL A 93 -8.14 7.97 -24.71
N GLU A 94 -7.09 8.75 -24.43
CA GLU A 94 -6.76 9.97 -25.16
C GLU A 94 -6.51 9.67 -26.65
N HIS A 95 -5.77 8.60 -26.94
CA HIS A 95 -5.55 8.13 -28.31
C HIS A 95 -6.85 7.73 -29.02
N LEU A 96 -7.76 7.01 -28.34
CA LEU A 96 -9.06 6.63 -28.89
C LEU A 96 -10.00 7.83 -29.14
N GLN A 97 -9.85 8.90 -28.36
CA GLN A 97 -10.62 10.14 -28.51
C GLN A 97 -10.03 11.11 -29.55
N GLY A 98 -8.87 10.79 -30.13
CA GLY A 98 -8.20 11.66 -31.11
C GLY A 98 -7.58 12.93 -30.51
N ARG A 99 -7.38 12.97 -29.18
CA ARG A 99 -6.69 14.06 -28.48
C ARG A 99 -5.22 13.65 -28.33
N LYS A 100 -4.32 14.38 -28.99
CA LYS A 100 -2.86 14.24 -28.85
C LYS A 100 -2.36 15.03 -27.65
#